data_AF-A0AAU8YU10-F1
#
_entry.id   AF-A0AAU8YU10-F1
#
_cell.length_a   1.000
_cell.length_b   1.000
_cell.length_c   1.000
_cell.angle_alpha   90.00
_cell.angle_beta   90.00
_cell.angle_gamma   90.00
#
_symmetry.space_group_name_H-M   'P 1'
#
loop_
_entity.id
_entity.type
_entity.pdbx_description
1 polymer ?
#
loop_
_entity_poly.entity_id
_entity_poly.type
_entity_poly.pdbx_seq_one_letter_code
_entity_poly.pdbx_strand_id
1 'polypeptide(L)'
;MFERIGGKDHLSLFTRDLSIKEEGIKNIKIASILNSKEVKIIDKPKDIKKLVDFFNSMHLIEIQQEEVTNSQFNISIQYKNQKLNFIMAKDKFKDGSRWYKMKGKDLENFKKLYNSLNYESIK
;
A
#
# COMPACT_ATOMS: atom_id res chain seq x y z
N MET A 1 -8.71 20.43 46.80
CA MET A 1 -9.08 19.05 46.45
C MET A 1 -9.63 19.10 45.04
N PHE A 2 -8.82 18.81 44.03
CA PHE A 2 -9.23 18.90 42.63
C PHE A 2 -9.59 17.49 42.16
N GLU A 3 -10.87 17.30 41.85
CA GLU A 3 -11.39 16.05 41.32
C GLU A 3 -10.82 15.79 39.92
N ARG A 4 -10.49 14.52 39.70
CA ARG A 4 -9.84 13.98 38.52
C ARG A 4 -10.64 14.28 37.25
N ILE A 5 -10.01 14.97 36.32
CA ILE A 5 -10.42 14.99 34.91
C ILE A 5 -10.18 13.57 34.38
N GLY A 6 -11.27 12.83 34.19
CA GLY A 6 -11.24 11.54 33.51
C GLY A 6 -10.83 11.74 32.06
N GLY A 7 -9.53 11.66 31.79
CA GLY A 7 -8.98 11.50 30.46
C GLY A 7 -9.55 10.25 29.83
N LYS A 8 -10.58 10.41 29.00
CA LYS A 8 -10.81 9.48 27.91
C LYS A 8 -9.79 9.87 26.87
N ASP A 9 -8.68 9.14 26.84
CA ASP A 9 -7.77 9.12 25.70
C ASP A 9 -8.60 8.78 24.47
N HIS A 10 -9.06 9.82 23.77
CA HIS A 10 -9.62 9.72 22.45
C HIS A 10 -8.41 9.41 21.56
N LEU A 11 -7.97 8.15 21.56
CA LEU A 11 -7.12 7.61 20.50
C LEU A 11 -7.96 7.70 19.22
N SER A 12 -7.97 8.86 18.59
CA SER A 12 -8.37 8.98 17.20
C SER A 12 -7.38 8.11 16.43
N LEU A 13 -7.80 6.88 16.13
CA LEU A 13 -7.10 6.06 15.16
C LEU A 13 -7.08 6.87 13.88
N PHE A 14 -5.92 7.46 13.55
CA PHE A 14 -5.75 8.21 12.32
C PHE A 14 -5.84 7.19 11.19
N THR A 15 -7.02 7.09 10.60
CA THR A 15 -7.24 6.26 9.41
C THR A 15 -6.80 7.04 8.18
N ARG A 16 -6.17 6.36 7.23
CA ARG A 16 -5.78 6.96 5.96
C ARG A 16 -6.50 6.31 4.79
N ASP A 17 -7.18 7.15 4.02
CA ASP A 17 -7.65 6.85 2.68
C ASP A 17 -6.62 7.33 1.65
N LEU A 18 -6.20 6.45 0.73
CA LEU A 18 -5.16 6.79 -0.26
C LEU A 18 -5.66 7.74 -1.36
N SER A 19 -6.97 7.73 -1.68
CA SER A 19 -7.63 8.60 -2.66
C SER A 19 -6.84 8.77 -3.98
N ILE A 20 -6.27 7.69 -4.50
CA ILE A 20 -5.49 7.68 -5.74
C ILE A 20 -6.46 7.79 -6.93
N LYS A 21 -6.22 8.74 -7.82
CA LYS A 21 -6.96 8.86 -9.09
C LYS A 21 -6.24 8.07 -10.18
N GLU A 22 -6.97 7.23 -10.91
CA GLU A 22 -6.39 6.50 -12.05
C GLU A 22 -6.02 7.42 -13.21
N GLU A 23 -6.74 8.53 -13.37
CA GLU A 23 -6.54 9.50 -14.45
C GLU A 23 -5.18 10.20 -14.32
N GLY A 24 -4.26 9.85 -15.23
CA GLY A 24 -2.91 10.38 -15.26
C GLY A 24 -1.84 9.42 -14.73
N ILE A 25 -2.21 8.20 -14.31
CA ILE A 25 -1.23 7.13 -14.07
C ILE A 25 -0.68 6.66 -15.41
N LYS A 26 0.64 6.75 -15.57
CA LYS A 26 1.36 6.24 -16.74
C LYS A 26 1.63 4.74 -16.60
N ASN A 27 2.09 4.32 -15.42
CA ASN A 27 2.30 2.93 -15.08
C ASN A 27 2.37 2.73 -13.56
N ILE A 28 2.24 1.48 -13.14
CA ILE A 28 2.50 1.02 -11.78
C ILE A 28 3.59 -0.04 -11.85
N LYS A 29 4.71 0.19 -11.17
CA LYS A 29 5.80 -0.78 -11.01
C LYS A 29 5.65 -1.50 -9.68
N ILE A 30 5.61 -2.83 -9.71
CA ILE A 30 5.53 -3.68 -8.50
C ILE A 30 6.74 -4.59 -8.50
N ALA A 31 7.62 -4.45 -7.50
CA ALA A 31 8.75 -5.33 -7.27
C ALA A 31 8.49 -6.24 -6.07
N SER A 32 8.53 -7.55 -6.30
CA SER A 32 8.38 -8.58 -5.27
C SER A 32 9.74 -9.04 -4.76
N ILE A 33 10.07 -8.69 -3.52
CA ILE A 33 11.33 -9.13 -2.87
C ILE A 33 11.20 -10.56 -2.31
N LEU A 34 9.96 -11.09 -2.25
CA LEU A 34 9.61 -12.41 -1.74
C LEU A 34 10.27 -13.58 -2.48
N ASN A 35 10.27 -13.58 -3.82
CA ASN A 35 10.51 -14.83 -4.57
C ASN A 35 11.58 -14.78 -5.67
N SER A 36 12.00 -13.63 -6.21
CA SER A 36 13.05 -13.55 -7.25
C SER A 36 13.40 -12.12 -7.69
N LYS A 37 13.08 -11.09 -6.87
CA LYS A 37 13.12 -9.68 -7.29
C LYS A 37 12.34 -9.44 -8.61
N GLU A 38 11.25 -10.16 -8.81
CA GLU A 38 10.43 -9.99 -10.01
C GLU A 38 9.82 -8.58 -10.03
N VAL A 39 9.99 -7.90 -11.16
CA VAL A 39 9.42 -6.59 -11.41
C VAL A 39 8.36 -6.69 -12.49
N LYS A 40 7.12 -6.34 -12.14
CA LYS A 40 6.05 -6.12 -13.13
C LYS A 40 5.85 -4.62 -13.36
N ILE A 41 5.82 -4.21 -14.62
CA ILE A 41 5.46 -2.85 -15.03
C ILE A 41 4.07 -2.93 -15.64
N ILE A 42 3.07 -2.39 -14.93
CA ILE A 42 1.66 -2.44 -15.32
C ILE A 42 1.28 -1.12 -15.96
N ASP A 43 0.89 -1.17 -17.23
CA ASP A 43 0.52 -0.02 -18.05
C ASP A 43 -0.87 -0.14 -18.70
N LYS A 44 -1.50 -1.32 -18.71
CA LYS A 44 -2.85 -1.47 -19.27
C LYS A 44 -3.87 -0.77 -18.37
N PRO A 45 -4.73 0.12 -18.92
CA PRO A 45 -5.69 0.89 -18.14
C PRO A 45 -6.61 0.04 -17.24
N LYS A 46 -7.09 -1.10 -17.76
CA LYS A 46 -7.96 -2.02 -17.01
C LYS A 46 -7.30 -2.56 -15.74
N ASP A 47 -6.00 -2.83 -15.80
CA ASP A 47 -5.26 -3.40 -14.67
C ASP A 47 -4.78 -2.31 -13.70
N ILE A 48 -4.42 -1.13 -14.22
CA ILE A 48 -4.22 0.08 -13.40
C ILE A 48 -5.46 0.35 -12.57
N LYS A 49 -6.65 0.35 -13.18
CA LYS A 49 -7.92 0.55 -12.49
C LYS A 49 -8.11 -0.43 -11.34
N LYS A 50 -7.90 -1.73 -11.58
CA LYS A 50 -8.01 -2.75 -10.52
C LYS A 50 -7.06 -2.50 -9.35
N LEU A 51 -5.82 -2.10 -9.64
CA LEU A 51 -4.83 -1.80 -8.59
C LEU A 51 -5.21 -0.54 -7.81
N VAL A 52 -5.66 0.52 -8.49
CA VAL A 52 -6.14 1.74 -7.86
C VAL A 52 -7.37 1.48 -7.00
N ASP A 53 -8.37 0.76 -7.52
CA ASP A 53 -9.57 0.36 -6.80
C ASP A 53 -9.18 -0.45 -5.54
N PHE A 54 -8.24 -1.39 -5.66
CA PHE A 54 -7.71 -2.13 -4.52
C PHE A 54 -7.08 -1.19 -3.48
N PHE A 55 -6.15 -0.32 -3.90
CA PHE A 55 -5.47 0.58 -2.96
C PHE A 55 -6.44 1.52 -2.24
N ASN A 56 -7.43 2.06 -2.96
CA ASN A 56 -8.44 2.93 -2.39
C ASN A 56 -9.42 2.21 -1.46
N SER A 57 -9.58 0.89 -1.61
CA SER A 57 -10.42 0.08 -0.70
C SER A 57 -9.72 -0.31 0.61
N MET A 58 -8.40 -0.08 0.73
CA MET A 58 -7.66 -0.44 1.93
C MET A 58 -8.03 0.48 3.08
N HIS A 59 -8.35 -0.12 4.23
CA HIS A 59 -8.52 0.62 5.48
C HIS A 59 -7.21 0.59 6.25
N LEU A 60 -6.51 1.72 6.26
CA LEU A 60 -5.20 1.85 6.87
C LEU A 60 -5.31 2.55 8.22
N ILE A 61 -4.77 1.94 9.27
CA ILE A 61 -4.72 2.51 10.62
C ILE A 61 -3.29 2.93 10.91
N GLU A 62 -3.02 4.21 11.16
CA GLU A 62 -1.66 4.68 11.44
C GLU A 62 -1.07 3.99 12.69
N ILE A 63 0.18 3.55 12.58
CA ILE A 63 0.95 2.91 13.65
C ILE A 63 2.32 3.56 13.78
N GLN A 64 3.01 3.31 14.89
CA GLN A 64 4.39 3.74 15.05
C GLN A 64 5.30 3.11 13.98
N GLN A 65 6.43 3.77 13.71
CA GLN A 65 7.40 3.26 12.77
C GLN A 65 7.89 1.87 13.19
N GLU A 66 7.87 0.93 12.25
CA GLU A 66 8.37 -0.41 12.46
C GLU A 66 9.40 -0.77 11.39
N GLU A 67 10.21 -1.80 11.64
CA GLU A 67 11.13 -2.32 10.62
C GLU A 67 10.36 -3.10 9.55
N VAL A 68 10.78 -2.93 8.28
CA VAL A 68 10.28 -3.75 7.18
C VAL A 68 11.04 -5.08 7.18
N THR A 69 10.33 -6.19 7.04
CA THR A 69 10.95 -7.51 6.86
C THR A 69 11.36 -7.74 5.41
N ASN A 70 12.31 -8.66 5.17
CA ASN A 70 12.78 -9.06 3.83
C ASN A 70 11.69 -9.58 2.86
N SER A 71 10.47 -9.81 3.35
CA SER A 71 9.31 -10.25 2.58
C SER A 71 8.35 -9.08 2.34
N GLN A 72 8.54 -8.36 1.24
CA GLN A 72 7.77 -7.15 0.92
C GLN A 72 7.52 -6.97 -0.59
N PHE A 73 6.50 -6.18 -0.89
CA PHE A 73 6.27 -5.60 -2.21
C PHE A 73 6.61 -4.11 -2.19
N ASN A 74 7.43 -3.68 -3.13
CA ASN A 74 7.69 -2.27 -3.39
C ASN A 74 6.83 -1.84 -4.57
N ILE A 75 5.95 -0.87 -4.34
CA ILE A 75 4.99 -0.38 -5.33
C ILE A 75 5.36 1.06 -5.65
N SER A 76 5.53 1.36 -6.93
CA SER A 76 5.74 2.72 -7.43
C SER A 76 4.67 3.07 -8.45
N ILE A 77 3.92 4.13 -8.21
CA ILE A 77 2.91 4.64 -9.15
C ILE A 77 3.47 5.89 -9.82
N GLN A 78 3.66 5.86 -11.14
CA GLN A 78 4.02 7.04 -11.91
C GLN A 78 2.75 7.79 -12.29
N TYR A 79 2.50 8.92 -11.62
CA TYR A 79 1.30 9.74 -11.79
C TYR A 79 1.67 11.13 -12.32
N LYS A 80 1.31 11.45 -13.57
CA LYS A 80 1.69 12.71 -14.24
C LYS A 80 3.22 12.96 -14.10
N ASN A 81 3.60 14.01 -13.36
CA ASN A 81 4.99 14.39 -13.07
C ASN A 81 5.44 14.02 -11.63
N GLN A 82 4.68 13.16 -10.96
CA GLN A 82 4.92 12.71 -9.59
C GLN A 82 5.09 11.20 -9.54
N LYS A 83 5.75 10.73 -8.48
CA LYS A 83 5.93 9.31 -8.20
C LYS A 83 5.49 9.03 -6.77
N LEU A 84 4.48 8.18 -6.60
CA LEU A 84 4.07 7.68 -5.30
C LEU A 84 4.82 6.37 -5.03
N ASN A 85 5.27 6.16 -3.80
CA ASN A 85 5.98 4.94 -3.41
C ASN A 85 5.37 4.36 -2.15
N PHE A 86 4.99 3.09 -2.24
CA PHE A 86 4.42 2.33 -1.15
C PHE A 86 5.21 1.05 -0.89
N ILE A 87 5.15 0.57 0.35
CA ILE A 87 5.66 -0.75 0.71
C ILE A 87 4.54 -1.54 1.40
N MET A 88 4.31 -2.77 0.95
CA MET A 88 3.40 -3.72 1.59
C MET A 88 4.18 -4.91 2.13
N ALA A 89 4.10 -5.18 3.43
CA ALA A 89 4.79 -6.30 4.07
C ALA A 89 3.97 -6.83 5.27
N LYS A 90 3.70 -8.14 5.30
CA LYS A 90 2.81 -8.77 6.30
C LYS A 90 1.47 -8.00 6.43
N ASP A 91 1.17 -7.46 7.60
CA ASP A 91 -0.01 -6.65 7.90
C ASP A 91 0.32 -5.14 7.92
N LYS A 92 1.43 -4.72 7.30
CA LYS A 92 1.92 -3.34 7.31
C LYS A 92 1.95 -2.71 5.92
N PHE A 93 1.64 -1.42 5.88
CA PHE A 93 1.71 -0.55 4.72
C PHE A 93 2.55 0.68 5.06
N LYS A 94 3.48 1.05 4.18
CA LYS A 94 4.29 2.27 4.32
C LYS A 94 4.00 3.22 3.18
N ASP A 95 3.80 4.49 3.51
CA ASP A 95 3.65 5.61 2.56
C ASP A 95 4.53 6.78 3.01
N GLY A 96 5.59 7.04 2.24
CA GLY A 96 6.62 8.00 2.64
C GLY A 96 7.27 7.63 3.97
N SER A 97 7.17 8.51 4.97
CA SER A 97 7.66 8.29 6.33
C SER A 97 6.65 7.65 7.27
N ARG A 98 5.39 7.49 6.84
CA ARG A 98 4.30 7.02 7.71
C ARG A 98 4.03 5.53 7.54
N TRP A 99 3.57 4.93 8.63
CA TRP A 99 3.30 3.50 8.74
C TRP A 99 1.87 3.25 9.13
N TYR A 100 1.31 2.20 8.53
CA TYR A 100 -0.08 1.82 8.74
C TYR A 100 -0.21 0.31 8.89
N LYS A 101 -1.18 -0.10 9.69
CA LYS A 101 -1.67 -1.46 9.76
C LYS A 101 -2.76 -1.67 8.72
N MET A 102 -2.61 -2.71 7.92
CA MET A 102 -3.59 -3.23 6.97
C MET A 102 -4.49 -4.26 7.65
N LYS A 103 -5.65 -4.55 7.07
CA LYS A 103 -6.43 -5.71 7.48
C LYS A 103 -5.70 -6.98 7.05
N GLY A 104 -5.81 -8.05 7.84
CA GLY A 104 -5.04 -9.29 7.61
C GLY A 104 -5.23 -9.91 6.21
N LYS A 105 -6.39 -9.69 5.57
CA LYS A 105 -6.69 -10.20 4.23
C LYS A 105 -6.14 -9.33 3.08
N ASP A 106 -5.73 -8.09 3.35
CA ASP A 106 -5.34 -7.14 2.29
C ASP A 106 -4.08 -7.62 1.55
N LEU A 107 -3.07 -8.12 2.27
CA LEU A 107 -1.87 -8.68 1.63
C LEU A 107 -2.18 -9.92 0.79
N GLU A 108 -3.05 -10.81 1.26
CA GLU A 108 -3.43 -12.01 0.51
C GLU A 108 -4.20 -11.66 -0.76
N ASN A 109 -5.12 -10.71 -0.67
CA ASN A 109 -5.87 -10.18 -1.81
C ASN A 109 -4.92 -9.50 -2.81
N PHE A 110 -3.95 -8.71 -2.32
CA PHE A 110 -2.94 -8.11 -3.17
C PHE A 110 -2.08 -9.15 -3.88
N LYS A 111 -1.63 -10.20 -3.18
CA LYS A 111 -0.87 -11.30 -3.80
C LYS A 111 -1.65 -12.00 -4.91
N LYS A 112 -2.94 -12.27 -4.70
CA LYS A 112 -3.82 -12.86 -5.73
C LYS A 112 -3.95 -11.93 -6.93
N LEU A 113 -4.19 -10.64 -6.71
CA LEU A 113 -4.24 -9.64 -7.76
C LEU A 113 -2.92 -9.59 -8.52
N TYR A 114 -1.78 -9.44 -7.83
CA TYR A 114 -0.44 -9.43 -8.40
C TYR A 114 -0.14 -10.67 -9.26
N ASN A 115 -0.50 -11.87 -8.78
CA ASN A 115 -0.29 -13.11 -9.51
C ASN A 115 -1.21 -13.24 -10.74
N SER A 116 -2.41 -12.64 -10.70
CA SER A 116 -3.33 -12.62 -11.85
C SER A 116 -2.88 -11.68 -12.98
N LEU A 117 -1.98 -10.74 -12.70
CA LEU A 117 -1.45 -9.80 -13.68
C LEU A 117 -0.42 -10.53 -14.58
N ASN A 118 -0.80 -10.76 -15.83
CA ASN A 118 0.04 -11.39 -16.83
C ASN A 118 0.92 -10.34 -17.56
N TYR A 119 2.05 -10.02 -16.93
CA TYR A 119 3.08 -9.11 -17.45
C TYR A 119 4.43 -9.82 -17.36
N GLU A 120 5.32 -9.55 -18.31
CA GLU A 120 6.69 -10.05 -18.25
C GLU A 120 7.38 -9.51 -16.99
N SER A 121 7.84 -10.44 -16.15
CA SER A 121 8.69 -10.11 -15.01
C SER A 121 10.10 -9.80 -15.52
N ILE A 122 10.57 -8.58 -15.30
CA ILE A 122 11.98 -8.24 -15.50
C ILE A 122 12.73 -8.73 -14.25
N LYS A 123 13.80 -9.51 -14.44
CA LYS A 123 14.69 -9.97 -13.36
C LYS A 123 15.80 -8.96 -13.06
#